data_AF-A0A834GFU7-F1
#
_entry.id   AF-A0A834GFU7-F1
#
_cell.length_a   1.000
_cell.length_b   1.000
_cell.length_c   1.000
_cell.angle_alpha   90.00
_cell.angle_beta   90.00
_cell.angle_gamma   90.00
#
_symmetry.space_group_name_H-M   'P 1'
#
loop_
_entity.id
_entity.type
_entity.pdbx_description
1 polymer ?
#
loop_
_entity_poly.entity_id
_entity_poly.type
_entity_poly.pdbx_seq_one_letter_code
_entity_poly.pdbx_strand_id
1 'polypeptide(L)'
;MALQMILDILMYMDRTFIPSTRKTPVHELGLNLWRDNIIHSSNIQSRLHDSLLELVQRERTSDVIDRGLVRNVTKMFINLSSSVYQEDFEKPFLEVSADFYRGESQQFIESCDCGDFLKKAERRLNEDIDRVTHYLDGKSEAKITNVVKTEMIKCHMQTLVHMNNSGLVNMIVDDKYEDLGRMYSLFRRCIIVHMFKV
;
A
#
# COMPACT_ATOMS: atom_id res chain seq x y z
N MET A 1 26.23 -12.02 2.86
CA MET A 1 27.61 -12.55 2.72
C MET A 1 28.39 -12.47 4.03
N ALA A 2 28.66 -11.28 4.60
CA ALA A 2 29.43 -11.18 5.85
C ALA A 2 28.77 -11.90 7.05
N LEU A 3 27.47 -11.69 7.31
CA LEU A 3 26.76 -12.35 8.41
C LEU A 3 26.75 -13.88 8.27
N GLN A 4 26.64 -14.39 7.03
CA GLN A 4 26.71 -15.82 6.76
C GLN A 4 28.08 -16.40 7.11
N MET A 5 29.17 -15.73 6.71
CA MET A 5 30.52 -16.18 7.06
C MET A 5 30.74 -16.18 8.59
N ILE A 6 30.23 -15.17 9.28
CA ILE A 6 30.30 -15.10 10.75
C ILE A 6 29.52 -16.27 11.37
N LEU A 7 28.33 -16.58 10.86
CA LEU A 7 27.54 -17.73 11.29
C LEU A 7 28.26 -19.05 11.07
N ASP A 8 28.90 -19.23 9.93
CA ASP A 8 29.63 -20.45 9.59
C ASP A 8 30.83 -20.65 10.55
N ILE A 9 31.57 -19.58 10.84
CA ILE A 9 32.68 -19.61 11.81
C ILE A 9 32.16 -19.89 13.23
N LEU A 10 31.04 -19.29 13.61
CA LEU A 10 30.46 -19.38 14.96
C LEU A 10 29.45 -20.53 15.13
N MET A 11 29.35 -21.45 14.17
CA MET A 11 28.33 -22.50 14.14
C MET A 11 28.32 -23.35 15.42
N TYR A 12 29.48 -23.66 16.00
CA TYR A 12 29.55 -24.44 17.24
C TYR A 12 28.91 -23.70 18.43
N MET A 13 29.18 -22.40 18.57
CA MET A 13 28.59 -21.57 19.60
C MET A 13 27.07 -21.50 19.44
N ASP A 14 26.60 -21.31 18.20
CA ASP A 14 25.18 -21.20 17.88
C ASP A 14 24.42 -22.51 18.17
N ARG A 15 25.05 -23.67 17.94
CA ARG A 15 24.44 -24.99 18.18
C ARG A 15 24.53 -25.52 19.61
N THR A 16 25.51 -25.08 20.41
CA THR A 16 25.77 -25.68 21.73
C THR A 16 25.60 -24.68 22.88
N PHE A 17 26.28 -23.54 22.79
CA PHE A 17 26.29 -22.54 23.86
C PHE A 17 24.96 -21.79 23.95
N ILE A 18 24.41 -21.34 22.82
CA ILE A 18 23.19 -20.53 22.80
C ILE A 18 21.97 -21.27 23.37
N PRO A 19 21.68 -22.54 23.02
CA PRO A 19 20.58 -23.29 23.62
C PRO A 19 20.72 -23.47 25.14
N SER A 20 21.94 -23.69 25.63
CA SER A 20 22.20 -23.86 27.06
C SER A 20 22.05 -22.58 27.88
N THR A 21 22.27 -21.42 27.25
CA THR A 21 22.29 -20.10 27.92
C THR A 21 21.07 -19.23 27.57
N ARG A 22 20.17 -19.71 26.69
CA ARG A 22 18.98 -18.99 26.21
C ARG A 22 19.29 -17.59 25.66
N LYS A 23 20.41 -17.46 24.95
CA LYS A 23 20.82 -16.20 24.29
C LYS A 23 20.17 -16.07 22.91
N THR A 24 20.24 -14.88 22.32
CA THR A 24 19.80 -14.64 20.94
C THR A 24 20.76 -15.31 19.95
N PRO A 25 20.27 -16.08 18.95
CA PRO A 25 21.11 -16.65 17.88
C PRO A 25 21.91 -15.59 17.14
N VAL A 26 23.08 -15.98 16.61
CA VAL A 26 24.01 -15.03 15.95
C VAL A 26 23.36 -14.32 14.75
N HIS A 27 22.54 -15.04 13.99
CA HIS A 27 21.86 -14.49 12.81
C HIS A 27 20.86 -13.41 13.23
N GLU A 28 20.02 -13.73 14.21
CA GLU A 28 19.00 -12.82 14.74
C GLU A 28 19.65 -11.60 15.41
N LEU A 29 20.75 -11.80 16.15
CA LEU A 29 21.52 -10.71 16.72
C LEU A 29 22.08 -9.78 15.64
N GLY A 30 22.60 -10.33 14.54
CA GLY A 30 23.08 -9.54 13.40
C GLY A 30 21.98 -8.68 12.77
N LEU A 31 20.78 -9.24 12.58
CA LEU A 31 19.63 -8.50 12.06
C LEU A 31 19.14 -7.42 13.04
N ASN A 32 19.07 -7.72 14.33
CA ASN A 32 18.70 -6.75 15.37
C ASN A 32 19.70 -5.58 15.40
N LEU A 33 21.00 -5.87 15.37
CA LEU A 33 22.03 -4.82 15.32
C LEU A 33 21.92 -3.97 14.05
N TRP A 34 21.65 -4.58 12.89
CA TRP A 34 21.44 -3.82 11.65
C TRP A 34 20.20 -2.91 11.73
N ARG A 35 19.07 -3.44 12.22
CA ARG A 35 17.85 -2.65 12.43
C ARG A 35 18.13 -1.46 13.34
N ASP A 36 18.68 -1.71 14.53
CA ASP A 36 18.79 -0.71 15.58
C ASP A 36 19.84 0.36 15.25
N ASN A 37 20.95 -0.01 14.60
CA ASN A 37 22.07 0.90 14.36
C ASN A 37 22.09 1.53 12.97
N ILE A 38 21.41 0.94 11.98
CA ILE A 38 21.39 1.46 10.60
C ILE A 38 20.00 1.98 10.25
N ILE A 39 18.96 1.13 10.33
CA ILE A 39 17.60 1.51 9.91
C ILE A 39 16.98 2.53 10.85
N HIS A 40 17.12 2.33 12.16
CA HIS A 40 16.63 3.23 13.20
C HIS A 40 17.65 4.28 13.62
N SER A 41 18.74 4.44 12.87
CA SER A 41 19.65 5.57 13.05
C SER A 41 18.93 6.86 12.67
N SER A 42 18.99 7.86 13.55
CA SER A 42 18.33 9.16 13.35
C SER A 42 18.69 9.86 12.03
N ASN A 43 19.91 9.64 11.52
CA ASN A 43 20.39 10.23 10.27
C ASN A 43 19.91 9.50 9.00
N ILE A 44 19.42 8.26 9.14
CA ILE A 44 19.05 7.38 8.02
C ILE A 44 17.54 7.18 7.98
N GLN A 45 16.90 6.95 9.12
CA GLN A 45 15.51 6.52 9.21
C GLN A 45 14.57 7.46 8.45
N SER A 46 14.58 8.76 8.78
CA SER A 46 13.73 9.76 8.14
C SER A 46 13.99 9.84 6.64
N ARG A 47 15.26 9.93 6.24
CA ARG A 47 15.64 10.01 4.83
C ARG A 47 15.20 8.79 4.03
N LEU A 48 15.38 7.59 4.59
CA LEU A 48 14.99 6.33 3.95
C LEU A 48 13.48 6.27 3.78
N HIS A 49 12.75 6.60 4.83
CA HIS A 49 11.30 6.65 4.84
C HIS A 49 10.76 7.66 3.81
N ASP A 50 11.20 8.91 3.89
CA ASP A 50 10.72 9.99 3.03
C ASP A 50 11.05 9.73 1.57
N SER A 51 12.26 9.23 1.28
CA SER A 51 12.65 8.86 -0.09
C SER A 51 11.78 7.73 -0.65
N LEU A 52 11.44 6.73 0.19
CA LEU A 52 10.64 5.59 -0.25
C LEU A 52 9.20 6.00 -0.55
N LEU A 53 8.61 6.84 0.30
CA LEU A 53 7.28 7.42 0.07
C LEU A 53 7.27 8.38 -1.13
N GLU A 54 8.31 9.17 -1.32
CA GLU A 54 8.47 10.07 -2.46
C GLU A 54 8.51 9.27 -3.78
N LEU A 55 9.23 8.15 -3.83
CA LEU A 55 9.26 7.29 -5.01
C LEU A 55 7.87 6.74 -5.35
N VAL A 56 7.09 6.30 -4.35
CA VAL A 56 5.71 5.87 -4.55
C VAL A 56 4.84 7.01 -5.09
N GLN A 57 5.00 8.21 -4.52
CA GLN A 57 4.24 9.39 -4.92
C GLN A 57 4.55 9.81 -6.37
N ARG A 58 5.83 9.83 -6.73
CA ARG A 58 6.30 10.13 -8.09
C ARG A 58 5.74 9.13 -9.10
N GLU A 59 5.73 7.85 -8.76
CA GLU A 59 5.13 6.84 -9.62
C GLU A 59 3.62 7.05 -9.82
N ARG A 60 2.89 7.47 -8.78
CA ARG A 60 1.45 7.81 -8.91
C ARG A 60 1.18 8.99 -9.83
N THR A 61 2.13 9.92 -9.92
CA THR A 61 2.12 11.05 -10.85
C THR A 61 2.71 10.70 -12.22
N SER A 62 2.86 9.41 -12.53
CA SER A 62 3.34 8.88 -13.81
C SER A 62 4.84 9.06 -14.10
N ASP A 63 5.66 9.32 -13.06
CA ASP A 63 7.11 9.23 -13.21
C ASP A 63 7.57 7.77 -13.34
N VAL A 64 8.63 7.56 -14.10
CA VAL A 64 9.34 6.27 -14.12
C VAL A 64 10.27 6.20 -12.90
N ILE A 65 10.08 5.19 -12.06
CA ILE A 65 10.91 4.92 -10.89
C ILE A 65 11.65 3.58 -11.00
N ASP A 66 12.71 3.42 -10.21
CA ASP A 66 13.35 2.12 -10.02
C ASP A 66 12.53 1.25 -9.06
N ARG A 67 11.57 0.50 -9.61
CA ARG A 67 10.77 -0.50 -8.84
C ARG A 67 11.63 -1.58 -8.19
N GLY A 68 12.80 -1.88 -8.75
CA GLY A 68 13.74 -2.87 -8.20
C GLY A 68 14.37 -2.39 -6.91
N LEU A 69 14.77 -1.11 -6.86
CA LEU A 69 15.25 -0.46 -5.65
C LEU A 69 14.20 -0.50 -4.54
N VAL A 70 12.97 -0.07 -4.84
CA VAL A 70 11.86 -0.09 -3.86
C VAL A 70 11.63 -1.50 -3.34
N ARG A 71 11.57 -2.50 -4.24
CA ARG A 71 11.43 -3.92 -3.88
C ARG A 71 12.55 -4.40 -2.95
N ASN A 72 13.79 -3.99 -3.19
CA ASN A 72 14.91 -4.43 -2.38
C ASN A 72 14.84 -3.84 -0.96
N VAL A 73 14.44 -2.57 -0.84
CA VAL A 73 14.28 -1.90 0.46
C VAL A 73 13.10 -2.48 1.25
N THR A 74 11.95 -2.68 0.61
CA THR A 74 10.78 -3.27 1.29
C THR A 74 11.05 -4.72 1.70
N LYS A 75 11.72 -5.51 0.87
CA LYS A 75 12.18 -6.86 1.24
C LYS A 75 13.15 -6.84 2.41
N MET A 76 14.06 -5.87 2.46
CA MET A 76 14.95 -5.71 3.60
C MET A 76 14.16 -5.46 4.89
N PHE A 77 13.15 -4.57 4.87
CA PHE A 77 12.30 -4.35 6.03
C PHE A 77 11.58 -5.63 6.49
N ILE A 78 11.01 -6.40 5.55
CA ILE A 78 10.34 -7.67 5.85
C ILE A 78 11.33 -8.68 6.47
N ASN A 79 12.55 -8.76 5.93
CA ASN A 79 13.59 -9.67 6.41
C ASN A 79 14.13 -9.30 7.81
N LEU A 80 14.10 -8.01 8.17
CA LEU A 80 14.49 -7.57 9.51
C LEU A 80 13.45 -7.97 10.54
N SER A 81 12.18 -7.66 10.28
CA SER A 81 11.03 -8.25 10.96
C SER A 81 9.72 -7.82 10.29
N SER A 82 8.65 -8.59 10.51
CA SER A 82 7.30 -8.17 10.09
C SER A 82 6.87 -6.85 10.75
N SER A 83 7.36 -6.53 11.95
CA SER A 83 7.04 -5.27 12.63
C SER A 83 7.74 -4.08 11.99
N VAL A 84 9.01 -4.23 11.57
CA VAL A 84 9.76 -3.16 10.89
C VAL A 84 9.04 -2.75 9.61
N TYR A 85 8.63 -3.71 8.77
CA TYR A 85 7.86 -3.37 7.56
C TYR A 85 6.53 -2.67 7.88
N GLN A 86 5.80 -3.14 8.89
CA GLN A 86 4.48 -2.59 9.22
C GLN A 86 4.55 -1.17 9.80
N GLU A 87 5.44 -0.97 10.77
CA GLU A 87 5.56 0.29 11.50
C GLU A 87 6.34 1.34 10.70
N ASP A 88 7.46 0.95 10.10
CA ASP A 88 8.39 1.92 9.49
C ASP A 88 8.04 2.24 8.05
N PHE A 89 7.14 1.48 7.42
CA PHE A 89 6.78 1.70 6.02
C PHE A 89 5.29 1.56 5.73
N GLU A 90 4.66 0.43 6.04
CA GLU A 90 3.28 0.15 5.61
C GLU A 90 2.27 1.16 6.19
N LYS A 91 2.36 1.45 7.49
CA LYS A 91 1.50 2.44 8.15
C LYS A 91 1.64 3.83 7.51
N PRO A 92 2.84 4.43 7.45
CA PRO A 92 3.01 5.71 6.75
C PRO A 92 2.59 5.68 5.28
N PHE A 93 2.89 4.59 4.55
CA PHE A 93 2.47 4.42 3.17
C PHE A 93 0.94 4.48 3.04
N LEU A 94 0.19 3.80 3.92
CA LEU A 94 -1.26 3.83 3.91
C LEU A 94 -1.82 5.22 4.27
N GLU A 95 -1.20 5.91 5.22
CA GLU A 95 -1.58 7.27 5.62
C GLU A 95 -1.41 8.27 4.47
N VAL A 96 -0.23 8.35 3.86
CA VAL A 96 0.00 9.25 2.73
C VAL A 96 -0.82 8.86 1.50
N SER A 97 -1.13 7.57 1.33
CA SER A 97 -2.03 7.11 0.27
C SER A 97 -3.47 7.57 0.49
N ALA A 98 -3.95 7.57 1.73
CA ALA A 98 -5.28 8.06 2.05
C ALA A 98 -5.40 9.56 1.73
N ASP A 99 -4.40 10.35 2.13
CA ASP A 99 -4.38 11.79 1.83
C ASP A 99 -4.28 12.07 0.33
N PHE A 100 -3.45 11.30 -0.40
CA PHE A 100 -3.36 11.38 -1.85
C PHE A 100 -4.72 11.14 -2.52
N TYR A 101 -5.39 10.01 -2.20
CA TYR A 101 -6.66 9.67 -2.83
C TYR A 101 -7.82 10.56 -2.37
N ARG A 102 -7.76 11.11 -1.16
CA ARG A 102 -8.72 12.13 -0.71
C ARG A 102 -8.61 13.39 -1.57
N GLY A 103 -7.40 13.88 -1.80
CA GLY A 103 -7.17 15.05 -2.66
C GLY A 103 -7.56 14.78 -4.12
N GLU A 104 -7.14 13.63 -4.66
CA GLU A 104 -7.42 13.26 -6.05
C GLU A 104 -8.91 13.03 -6.31
N SER A 105 -9.61 12.33 -5.41
CA SER A 105 -11.05 12.11 -5.55
C SER A 105 -11.83 13.41 -5.56
N GLN A 106 -11.49 14.36 -4.67
CA GLN A 106 -12.13 15.68 -4.65
C GLN A 106 -11.94 16.42 -5.99
N GLN A 107 -10.71 16.42 -6.53
CA GLN A 107 -10.44 17.00 -7.84
C GLN A 107 -11.25 16.33 -8.95
N PHE A 108 -11.40 15.01 -8.92
CA PHE A 108 -12.19 14.30 -9.93
C PHE A 108 -13.68 14.59 -9.82
N ILE A 109 -14.24 14.72 -8.61
CA ILE A 109 -15.65 15.12 -8.42
C ILE A 109 -15.94 16.48 -9.05
N GLU A 110 -14.99 17.41 -8.97
CA GLU A 110 -15.16 18.77 -9.49
C GLU A 110 -14.94 18.88 -11.01
N SER A 111 -14.17 17.95 -11.60
CA SER A 111 -13.66 18.08 -12.97
C SER A 111 -14.13 17.01 -13.95
N CYS A 112 -14.76 15.93 -13.47
CA CYS A 112 -15.14 14.78 -14.29
C CYS A 112 -16.64 14.53 -14.23
N ASP A 113 -17.16 13.89 -15.28
CA ASP A 113 -18.46 13.24 -15.18
C ASP A 113 -18.36 11.94 -14.35
N CYS A 114 -19.49 11.39 -13.92
CA CYS A 114 -19.50 10.21 -13.06
C CYS A 114 -18.87 8.98 -13.75
N GLY A 115 -19.08 8.79 -15.05
CA GLY A 115 -18.52 7.64 -15.79
C GLY A 115 -17.00 7.66 -15.81
N ASP A 116 -16.42 8.82 -16.11
CA ASP A 116 -14.98 9.05 -16.14
C ASP A 116 -14.36 8.97 -14.75
N PHE A 117 -15.06 9.47 -13.72
CA PHE A 117 -14.66 9.28 -12.32
C PHE A 117 -14.50 7.78 -12.00
N LEU A 118 -15.52 6.97 -12.32
CA LEU A 118 -15.52 5.54 -12.01
C LEU A 118 -14.41 4.80 -12.76
N LYS A 119 -14.14 5.16 -14.03
CA LYS A 119 -13.01 4.62 -14.80
C LYS A 119 -11.67 4.94 -14.15
N LYS A 120 -11.48 6.19 -13.71
CA LYS A 120 -10.25 6.62 -13.02
C LYS A 120 -10.07 5.91 -11.67
N ALA A 121 -11.14 5.74 -10.91
CA ALA A 121 -11.09 5.01 -9.63
C ALA A 121 -10.75 3.52 -9.82
N GLU A 122 -11.34 2.86 -10.83
CA GLU A 122 -10.99 1.48 -11.22
C GLU A 122 -9.52 1.38 -11.64
N ARG A 123 -9.03 2.34 -12.43
CA ARG A 123 -7.62 2.41 -12.81
C ARG A 123 -6.70 2.52 -11.60
N ARG A 124 -6.98 3.42 -10.65
CA ARG A 124 -6.17 3.58 -9.42
C ARG A 124 -6.14 2.31 -8.58
N LEU A 125 -7.25 1.58 -8.47
CA LEU A 125 -7.28 0.27 -7.81
C LEU A 125 -6.32 -0.72 -8.48
N ASN A 126 -6.35 -0.82 -9.80
CA ASN A 126 -5.47 -1.74 -10.54
C ASN A 126 -4.00 -1.33 -10.44
N GLU A 127 -3.70 -0.03 -10.47
CA GLU A 127 -2.34 0.50 -10.30
C GLU A 127 -1.76 0.16 -8.91
N ASP A 128 -2.55 0.25 -7.84
CA ASP A 128 -2.06 -0.13 -6.50
C ASP A 128 -1.97 -1.66 -6.30
N ILE A 129 -2.82 -2.44 -6.96
CA ILE A 129 -2.65 -3.91 -6.99
C ILE A 129 -1.34 -4.25 -7.72
N ASP A 130 -1.09 -3.64 -8.87
CA ASP A 130 0.15 -3.80 -9.62
C ASP A 130 1.37 -3.42 -8.76
N ARG A 131 1.29 -2.29 -8.05
CA ARG A 131 2.31 -1.84 -7.09
C ARG A 131 2.62 -2.90 -6.03
N VAL A 132 1.58 -3.48 -5.44
CA VAL A 132 1.76 -4.52 -4.41
C VAL A 132 2.49 -5.72 -4.97
N THR A 133 2.04 -6.23 -6.12
CA THR A 133 2.69 -7.39 -6.78
C THR A 133 4.14 -7.11 -7.16
N HIS A 134 4.48 -5.85 -7.46
CA HIS A 134 5.81 -5.47 -7.90
C HIS A 134 6.79 -5.19 -6.77
N TYR A 135 6.38 -4.63 -5.63
CA TYR A 135 7.38 -4.27 -4.63
C TYR A 135 6.90 -4.17 -3.18
N LEU A 136 5.65 -4.51 -2.86
CA LEU A 136 5.16 -4.50 -1.48
C LEU A 136 4.98 -5.93 -0.95
N ASP A 137 4.74 -6.06 0.36
CA ASP A 137 4.28 -7.31 0.93
C ASP A 137 2.84 -7.61 0.46
N GLY A 138 2.55 -8.86 0.08
CA GLY A 138 1.21 -9.24 -0.37
C GLY A 138 0.12 -9.01 0.68
N LYS A 139 0.46 -9.01 1.98
CA LYS A 139 -0.47 -8.70 3.08
C LYS A 139 -0.91 -7.22 3.07
N SER A 140 -0.21 -6.36 2.34
CA SER A 140 -0.60 -4.96 2.18
C SER A 140 -1.73 -4.77 1.17
N GLU A 141 -1.99 -5.72 0.27
CA GLU A 141 -2.98 -5.60 -0.81
C GLU A 141 -4.37 -5.23 -0.29
N ALA A 142 -4.86 -5.98 0.69
CA ALA A 142 -6.18 -5.75 1.27
C ALA A 142 -6.28 -4.37 1.93
N LYS A 143 -5.19 -3.90 2.55
CA LYS A 143 -5.16 -2.61 3.27
C LYS A 143 -5.15 -1.43 2.30
N ILE A 144 -4.27 -1.43 1.30
CA ILE A 144 -4.23 -0.35 0.30
C ILE A 144 -5.49 -0.33 -0.56
N THR A 145 -6.01 -1.50 -0.93
CA THR A 145 -7.29 -1.62 -1.63
C THR A 145 -8.42 -0.99 -0.82
N ASN A 146 -8.44 -1.19 0.49
CA ASN A 146 -9.45 -0.58 1.36
C ASN A 146 -9.29 0.95 1.46
N VAL A 147 -8.06 1.46 1.49
CA VAL A 147 -7.79 2.90 1.45
C VAL A 147 -8.33 3.50 0.15
N VAL A 148 -7.94 2.97 -1.01
CA VAL A 148 -8.40 3.48 -2.32
C VAL A 148 -9.93 3.42 -2.42
N LYS A 149 -10.53 2.29 -2.04
CA LYS A 149 -12.01 2.15 -2.04
C LYS A 149 -12.69 3.15 -1.11
N THR A 150 -12.12 3.40 0.06
CA THR A 150 -12.71 4.32 1.03
C THR A 150 -12.69 5.74 0.48
N GLU A 151 -11.51 6.23 0.12
CA GLU A 151 -11.31 7.62 -0.27
C GLU A 151 -11.89 7.92 -1.66
N MET A 152 -11.78 7.00 -2.63
CA MET A 152 -12.29 7.21 -3.99
C MET A 152 -13.79 6.90 -4.14
N ILE A 153 -14.31 5.86 -3.46
CA ILE A 153 -15.69 5.40 -3.69
C ILE A 153 -16.57 5.69 -2.48
N LYS A 154 -16.25 5.13 -1.31
CA LYS A 154 -17.14 5.12 -0.15
C LYS A 154 -17.50 6.53 0.32
N CYS A 155 -16.52 7.44 0.39
CA CYS A 155 -16.71 8.83 0.80
C CYS A 155 -17.61 9.62 -0.18
N HIS A 156 -17.67 9.21 -1.45
CA HIS A 156 -18.34 9.96 -2.52
C HIS A 156 -19.56 9.23 -3.10
N MET A 157 -20.00 8.11 -2.52
CA MET A 157 -21.07 7.28 -3.09
C MET A 157 -22.35 8.06 -3.41
N GLN A 158 -22.84 8.85 -2.44
CA GLN A 158 -24.05 9.66 -2.63
C GLN A 158 -23.84 10.74 -3.70
N THR A 159 -22.67 11.39 -3.68
CA THR A 159 -22.28 12.39 -4.67
C THR A 159 -22.28 11.81 -6.09
N LEU A 160 -21.74 10.61 -6.27
CA LEU A 160 -21.66 9.94 -7.57
C LEU A 160 -23.04 9.50 -8.08
N VAL A 161 -23.90 8.98 -7.21
CA VAL A 161 -25.28 8.58 -7.59
C VAL A 161 -26.09 9.78 -8.04
N HIS A 162 -25.97 10.90 -7.34
CA HIS A 162 -26.73 12.12 -7.57
C HIS A 162 -25.98 13.17 -8.41
N MET A 163 -24.87 12.80 -9.04
CA MET A 163 -24.03 13.74 -9.79
C MET A 163 -24.83 14.38 -10.93
N ASN A 164 -24.83 15.70 -10.98
CA ASN A 164 -25.61 16.45 -11.97
C ASN A 164 -25.23 16.04 -13.40
N ASN A 165 -26.25 15.74 -14.22
CA ASN A 165 -26.13 15.37 -15.64
C ASN A 165 -25.28 14.14 -15.97
N SER A 166 -24.83 13.36 -14.98
CA SER A 166 -24.00 12.18 -15.24
C SER A 166 -24.16 11.04 -14.23
N GLY A 167 -24.87 11.26 -13.12
CA GLY A 167 -25.14 10.25 -12.10
C GLY A 167 -26.05 9.12 -12.57
N LEU A 168 -26.49 8.29 -11.62
CA LEU A 168 -27.19 7.02 -11.89
C LEU A 168 -28.40 7.19 -12.83
N VAL A 169 -29.25 8.19 -12.58
CA VAL A 169 -30.46 8.42 -13.38
C VAL A 169 -30.10 8.74 -14.83
N ASN A 170 -29.11 9.61 -15.05
CA ASN A 170 -28.64 9.96 -16.38
C ASN A 170 -28.04 8.75 -17.09
N MET A 171 -27.23 7.94 -16.40
CA MET A 171 -26.68 6.72 -17.01
C MET A 171 -27.76 5.73 -17.45
N ILE A 172 -28.90 5.65 -16.75
CA ILE A 172 -30.04 4.80 -17.15
C ILE A 172 -30.76 5.40 -18.35
N VAL A 173 -31.02 6.71 -18.35
CA VAL A 173 -31.74 7.40 -19.44
C VAL A 173 -30.93 7.37 -20.73
N ASP A 174 -29.60 7.50 -20.64
CA ASP A 174 -28.68 7.58 -21.78
C ASP A 174 -28.12 6.20 -22.18
N ASP A 175 -28.68 5.10 -21.65
CA ASP A 175 -28.25 3.72 -21.97
C ASP A 175 -26.74 3.45 -21.75
N LYS A 176 -26.12 4.10 -20.75
CA LYS A 176 -24.69 3.94 -20.41
C LYS A 176 -24.43 2.65 -19.60
N TYR A 177 -24.76 1.49 -20.17
CA TYR A 177 -24.70 0.19 -19.49
C TYR A 177 -23.31 -0.19 -18.97
N GLU A 178 -22.23 0.17 -19.66
CA GLU A 178 -20.87 -0.10 -19.19
C GLU A 178 -20.53 0.67 -17.91
N ASP A 179 -20.91 1.95 -17.86
CA ASP A 179 -20.67 2.80 -16.69
C ASP A 179 -21.56 2.37 -15.50
N LEU A 180 -22.80 1.96 -15.77
CA LEU A 180 -23.67 1.32 -14.77
C LEU A 180 -23.07 0.03 -14.21
N GLY A 181 -22.54 -0.83 -15.08
CA GLY A 181 -21.85 -2.06 -14.67
C GLY A 181 -20.64 -1.77 -13.78
N ARG A 182 -19.86 -0.73 -14.12
CA ARG A 182 -18.72 -0.29 -13.31
C ARG A 182 -19.17 0.27 -11.96
N MET A 183 -20.20 1.12 -11.94
CA MET A 183 -20.78 1.66 -10.70
C MET A 183 -21.21 0.51 -9.77
N TYR A 184 -21.97 -0.46 -10.29
CA TYR A 184 -22.40 -1.62 -9.52
C TYR A 184 -21.22 -2.43 -8.96
N SER A 185 -20.23 -2.75 -9.80
CA SER A 185 -19.04 -3.51 -9.41
C SER A 185 -18.27 -2.81 -8.28
N LEU A 186 -18.00 -1.50 -8.43
CA LEU A 186 -17.27 -0.72 -7.45
C LEU A 186 -18.06 -0.57 -6.14
N PHE A 187 -19.37 -0.32 -6.22
CA PHE A 187 -20.21 -0.12 -5.03
C PHE A 187 -20.38 -1.41 -4.25
N ARG A 188 -20.65 -2.53 -4.94
CA ARG A 188 -20.73 -3.87 -4.31
C ARG A 188 -19.46 -4.23 -3.57
N ARG A 189 -18.30 -3.83 -4.08
CA ARG A 189 -16.98 -4.11 -3.47
C ARG A 189 -16.64 -3.21 -2.27
N CYS A 190 -17.41 -2.15 -2.05
CA CYS A 190 -17.26 -1.22 -0.91
C CYS A 190 -18.30 -1.46 0.20
N ILE A 191 -19.45 -2.06 -0.15
CA ILE A 191 -20.51 -2.37 0.81
C ILE A 191 -20.18 -3.69 1.51
N ILE A 192 -19.71 -3.61 2.75
CA ILE A 192 -19.78 -4.72 3.70
C ILE A 192 -21.26 -4.92 4.05
N VAL A 193 -22.00 -5.75 3.31
CA VAL A 193 -23.24 -6.53 3.62
C VAL A 193 -24.35 -5.90 4.53
N HIS A 194 -24.29 -4.64 4.95
CA HIS A 194 -25.16 -4.06 5.99
C HIS A 194 -26.05 -2.92 5.49
N MET A 195 -26.04 -2.59 4.19
CA MET A 195 -26.92 -1.55 3.64
C MET A 195 -27.98 -2.04 2.64
N PHE A 196 -28.06 -3.34 2.38
CA PHE A 196 -29.12 -3.95 1.55
C PHE A 196 -29.94 -5.00 2.33
N LYS A 197 -30.28 -4.71 3.58
CA LYS A 197 -31.49 -5.29 4.19
C LYS A 197 -32.59 -4.25 4.10
N VAL A 198 -33.30 -4.27 2.97
CA VAL A 198 -34.67 -3.77 2.88
C VAL A 198 -35.57 -4.86 3.44
#